data_AF-A0AAW9IU73-F1
#
_entry.id   AF-A0AAW9IU73-F1
#
_cell.length_a   1.000
_cell.length_b   1.000
_cell.length_c   1.000
_cell.angle_alpha   90.00
_cell.angle_beta   90.00
_cell.angle_gamma   90.00
#
_symmetry.space_group_name_H-M   'P 1'
#
loop_
_entity.id
_entity.type
_entity.pdbx_description
1 polymer ?
#
loop_
_entity_poly.entity_id
_entity_poly.type
_entity_poly.pdbx_seq_one_letter_code
_entity_poly.pdbx_strand_id
1 'polypeptide(L)'
;LQSNEGLEIFAGNKIPEGSMPLAQAYAGHQFGHFTMLGDGRAVLIGEHITPNGERVDIQLKGSGRTPYSRGGDGKAALGPMLREYIISEAMNAFGIPTTRSLAVVTTGEPIIRESYLPGAILT
;
A
#
# COMPACT_ATOMS: atom_id res chain seq x y z
N LEU A 1 13.42 0.12 -8.25
CA LEU A 1 12.94 -0.38 -9.56
C LEU A 1 14.05 -0.62 -10.58
N GLN A 2 15.14 0.16 -10.58
CA GLN A 2 16.25 -0.08 -11.53
C GLN A 2 17.13 -1.30 -11.19
N SER A 3 16.81 -2.02 -10.12
CA SER A 3 17.40 -3.30 -9.74
C SER A 3 16.30 -4.32 -9.45
N ASN A 4 16.62 -5.60 -9.66
CA ASN A 4 15.71 -6.71 -9.33
C ASN A 4 15.33 -6.69 -7.84
N GLU A 5 16.29 -6.41 -6.96
CA GLU A 5 16.03 -6.30 -5.52
C GLU A 5 15.00 -5.22 -5.18
N GLY A 6 15.11 -4.02 -5.77
CA GLY A 6 14.13 -2.97 -5.53
C GLY A 6 12.74 -3.31 -6.07
N LEU A 7 12.66 -4.10 -7.15
CA LEU A 7 11.39 -4.61 -7.66
C LEU A 7 10.80 -5.66 -6.70
N GLU A 8 11.62 -6.59 -6.19
CA GLU A 8 11.18 -7.60 -5.23
C GLU A 8 10.65 -6.98 -3.93
N ILE A 9 11.27 -5.90 -3.46
CA ILE A 9 10.80 -5.17 -2.27
C ILE A 9 9.42 -4.54 -2.51
N PHE A 10 9.28 -3.77 -3.59
CA PHE A 10 8.00 -3.08 -3.88
C PHE A 10 6.89 -4.03 -4.38
N ALA A 11 7.26 -5.21 -4.85
CA ALA A 11 6.33 -6.31 -5.12
C ALA A 11 5.95 -7.11 -3.85
N GLY A 12 6.54 -6.80 -2.69
CA GLY A 12 6.31 -7.54 -1.44
C GLY A 12 6.92 -8.94 -1.40
N ASN A 13 7.82 -9.26 -2.33
CA ASN A 13 8.50 -10.56 -2.42
C ASN A 13 9.76 -10.62 -1.53
N LYS A 14 10.30 -9.47 -1.15
CA LYS A 14 11.48 -9.36 -0.26
C LYS A 14 11.25 -8.30 0.79
N ILE A 15 11.60 -8.59 2.03
CA ILE A 15 11.60 -7.62 3.13
C ILE A 15 13.03 -7.05 3.23
N PRO A 16 13.21 -5.72 3.23
CA PRO A 16 14.52 -5.11 3.45
C PRO A 16 15.15 -5.56 4.77
N GLU A 17 16.48 -5.60 4.83
CA GLU A 17 17.16 -5.90 6.09
C GLU A 17 16.86 -4.83 7.16
N GLY A 18 16.60 -5.25 8.39
CA GLY A 18 16.24 -4.36 9.51
C GLY A 18 14.78 -3.91 9.54
N SER A 19 13.98 -4.26 8.53
CA SER A 19 12.54 -4.01 8.53
C SER A 19 11.80 -4.94 9.50
N MET A 20 10.80 -4.40 10.19
CA MET A 20 9.84 -5.14 11.01
C MET A 20 8.42 -4.88 10.51
N PRO A 21 7.95 -5.64 9.50
CA PRO A 21 6.64 -5.37 8.92
C PRO A 21 5.51 -5.54 9.93
N LEU A 22 4.53 -4.64 9.88
CA LEU A 22 3.34 -4.71 10.72
C LEU A 22 2.09 -4.28 9.96
N ALA A 23 0.95 -4.75 10.45
CA ALA A 23 -0.37 -4.24 10.07
C ALA A 23 -0.95 -3.55 11.31
N GLN A 24 -1.42 -2.32 11.17
CA GLN A 24 -1.92 -1.53 12.29
C GLN A 24 -3.37 -1.92 12.61
N ALA A 25 -3.68 -2.02 13.91
CA ALA A 25 -5.06 -2.09 14.39
C ALA A 25 -5.62 -0.68 14.55
N TYR A 26 -6.83 -0.45 14.06
CA TYR A 26 -7.58 0.77 14.32
C TYR A 26 -9.08 0.52 14.27
N ALA A 27 -9.88 1.48 14.69
CA ALA A 27 -11.34 1.43 14.60
C ALA A 27 -11.86 2.80 14.15
N GLY A 28 -13.12 2.85 13.71
CA GLY A 28 -13.71 4.11 13.28
C GLY A 28 -15.21 4.01 13.05
N HIS A 29 -15.85 5.16 12.91
CA HIS A 29 -17.26 5.23 12.53
C HIS A 29 -17.38 5.15 11.00
N GLN A 30 -17.96 4.07 10.49
CA GLN A 30 -18.33 3.96 9.07
C GLN A 30 -19.82 4.25 8.94
N PHE A 31 -20.18 5.29 8.18
CA PHE A 31 -21.58 5.69 7.96
C PHE A 31 -22.38 5.86 9.27
N GLY A 32 -21.75 6.44 10.31
CA GLY A 32 -22.38 6.68 11.60
C GLY A 32 -22.29 5.52 12.61
N HIS A 33 -21.76 4.36 12.22
CA HIS A 33 -21.67 3.18 13.10
C HIS A 33 -20.23 2.85 13.47
N PHE A 34 -19.97 2.65 14.77
CA PHE A 34 -18.66 2.22 15.24
C PHE A 34 -18.30 0.83 14.71
N THR A 35 -17.11 0.70 14.12
CA THR A 35 -16.62 -0.51 13.46
C THR A 35 -15.14 -0.76 13.79
N MET A 36 -14.81 -2.00 14.16
CA MET A 36 -13.42 -2.45 14.30
C MET A 36 -12.80 -2.68 12.91
N LEU A 37 -11.64 -2.09 12.68
CA LEU A 37 -10.92 -2.08 11.40
C LEU A 37 -9.46 -2.49 11.63
N GLY A 38 -8.56 -1.87 10.87
CA GLY A 38 -7.14 -2.17 10.79
C GLY A 38 -6.69 -2.19 9.34
N ASP A 39 -5.39 -2.34 9.14
CA ASP A 39 -4.76 -2.40 7.82
C ASP A 39 -5.17 -3.67 7.07
N GLY A 40 -6.38 -3.71 6.53
CA GLY A 40 -6.96 -4.93 5.94
C GLY A 40 -6.38 -5.33 4.58
N ARG A 41 -5.57 -4.47 3.98
CA ARG A 41 -4.86 -4.71 2.70
C ARG A 41 -3.57 -3.92 2.59
N ALA A 42 -3.00 -3.53 3.72
CA ALA A 42 -1.80 -2.72 3.75
C ALA A 42 -0.84 -3.28 4.82
N VAL A 43 0.45 -3.10 4.59
CA VAL A 43 1.50 -3.53 5.53
C VAL A 43 2.55 -2.42 5.57
N LEU A 44 2.79 -1.86 6.75
CA LEU A 44 3.93 -0.97 6.99
C LEU A 44 5.18 -1.86 7.01
N ILE A 45 6.05 -1.73 6.01
CA ILE A 45 7.28 -2.55 5.93
C ILE A 45 8.45 -1.92 6.69
N GLY A 46 8.34 -0.64 7.04
CA GLY A 46 9.32 0.06 7.88
C GLY A 46 9.21 1.56 7.75
N GLU A 47 10.09 2.26 8.46
CA GLU A 47 10.23 3.71 8.39
C GLU A 47 11.61 4.04 7.79
N HIS A 48 11.66 5.03 6.92
CA HIS A 48 12.89 5.52 6.33
C HIS A 48 13.22 6.92 6.87
N ILE A 49 14.49 7.16 7.19
CA ILE A 49 15.01 8.49 7.48
C ILE A 49 15.58 9.05 6.19
N THR A 50 14.96 10.11 5.65
CA THR A 50 15.40 10.77 4.42
C THR A 50 16.76 11.44 4.62
N PRO A 51 17.48 11.80 3.56
CA PRO A 51 18.74 12.57 3.67
C PRO A 51 18.60 13.90 4.42
N ASN A 52 17.38 14.45 4.50
CA ASN A 52 17.08 15.68 5.23
C ASN A 52 16.72 15.43 6.70
N GLY A 53 16.76 14.18 7.16
CA GLY A 53 16.42 13.78 8.53
C GLY A 53 14.93 13.60 8.80
N GLU A 54 14.08 13.61 7.77
CA GLU A 54 12.64 13.39 7.92
C GLU A 54 12.35 11.90 8.04
N ARG A 55 11.37 11.53 8.85
CA ARG A 55 10.89 10.15 8.97
C ARG A 55 9.68 9.97 8.07
N VAL A 56 9.72 8.96 7.21
CA VAL A 56 8.61 8.59 6.33
C VAL A 56 8.29 7.11 6.48
N ASP A 57 7.00 6.80 6.50
CA ASP A 57 6.51 5.43 6.50
C ASP A 57 6.61 4.84 5.09
N ILE A 58 7.03 3.58 4.99
CA ILE A 58 7.00 2.81 3.75
C ILE A 58 5.94 1.72 3.91
N GLN A 59 4.84 1.85 3.18
CA GLN A 59 3.70 0.93 3.26
C GLN A 59 3.45 0.26 1.91
N LEU A 60 3.19 -1.04 1.91
CA LEU A 60 2.75 -1.77 0.72
C LEU A 60 1.23 -1.97 0.78
N LYS A 61 0.51 -1.42 -0.19
CA LYS A 61 -0.95 -1.53 -0.30
C LYS A 61 -1.32 -2.50 -1.42
N GLY A 62 -2.06 -3.55 -1.06
CA GLY A 62 -2.45 -4.64 -1.96
C GLY A 62 -1.53 -5.87 -1.92
N SER A 63 -0.58 -5.91 -0.98
CA SER A 63 0.40 -7.00 -0.83
C SER A 63 -0.17 -8.31 -0.32
N GLY A 64 -1.41 -8.32 0.19
CA GLY A 64 -2.09 -9.54 0.63
C GLY A 64 -2.85 -9.38 1.94
N ARG A 65 -3.26 -10.53 2.50
CA ARG A 65 -4.09 -10.57 3.70
C ARG A 65 -3.27 -10.24 4.95
N THR A 66 -3.96 -9.60 5.89
CA THR A 66 -3.50 -9.33 7.25
C THR A 66 -4.55 -9.86 8.24
N PRO A 67 -4.28 -9.88 9.55
CA PRO A 67 -5.30 -10.16 10.56
C PRO A 67 -6.55 -9.26 10.48
N TYR A 68 -6.44 -8.10 9.82
CA TYR A 68 -7.52 -7.11 9.68
C TYR A 68 -8.25 -7.18 8.33
N SER A 69 -7.93 -8.14 7.45
CA SER A 69 -8.57 -8.26 6.13
C SER A 69 -10.05 -8.64 6.19
N ARG A 70 -10.55 -9.15 7.33
CA ARG A 70 -11.93 -9.65 7.47
C ARG A 70 -12.21 -10.68 6.36
N GLY A 71 -13.30 -10.51 5.61
CA GLY A 71 -13.65 -11.33 4.44
C GLY A 71 -12.93 -10.96 3.13
N GLY A 72 -12.05 -9.95 3.14
CA GLY A 72 -11.32 -9.51 1.95
C GLY A 72 -10.06 -10.35 1.64
N ASP A 73 -9.64 -10.29 0.38
CA ASP A 73 -8.43 -10.95 -0.14
C ASP A 73 -7.13 -10.19 0.17
N GLY A 74 -7.23 -8.95 0.65
CA GLY A 74 -6.07 -8.10 0.93
C GLY A 74 -5.32 -7.61 -0.32
N LYS A 75 -5.83 -7.89 -1.52
CA LYS A 75 -5.20 -7.53 -2.79
C LYS A 75 -5.82 -6.28 -3.42
N ALA A 76 -5.07 -5.60 -4.30
CA ALA A 76 -5.54 -4.40 -4.98
C ALA A 76 -5.47 -4.55 -6.51
N ALA A 77 -6.52 -4.11 -7.20
CA ALA A 77 -6.53 -4.05 -8.66
C ALA A 77 -5.68 -2.86 -9.16
N LEU A 78 -5.12 -2.98 -10.35
CA LEU A 78 -4.24 -1.98 -10.96
C LEU A 78 -4.88 -0.59 -11.08
N GLY A 79 -6.14 -0.53 -11.53
CA GLY A 79 -6.85 0.75 -11.75
C GLY A 79 -6.91 1.64 -10.50
N PRO A 80 -7.40 1.14 -9.34
CA PRO A 80 -7.36 1.86 -8.08
C PRO A 80 -5.96 2.33 -7.64
N MET A 81 -4.91 1.51 -7.81
CA MET A 81 -3.54 1.88 -7.42
C MET A 81 -2.97 3.00 -8.29
N LEU A 82 -3.19 2.95 -9.61
CA LEU A 82 -2.80 4.03 -10.52
C LEU A 82 -3.54 5.34 -10.22
N ARG A 83 -4.84 5.25 -9.92
CA ARG A 83 -5.65 6.42 -9.56
C ARG A 83 -5.11 7.10 -8.29
N GLU A 84 -4.80 6.31 -7.28
CA GLU A 84 -4.22 6.81 -6.04
C GLU A 84 -2.87 7.49 -6.28
N TYR A 85 -1.96 6.84 -7.02
CA TYR A 85 -0.67 7.42 -7.41
C TYR A 85 -0.81 8.78 -8.14
N ILE A 86 -1.70 8.85 -9.14
CA ILE A 86 -1.86 10.06 -9.95
C ILE A 86 -2.42 11.20 -9.09
N ILE A 87 -3.42 10.92 -8.25
CA ILE A 87 -4.06 11.95 -7.43
C ILE A 87 -3.13 12.42 -6.32
N SER A 88 -2.43 11.52 -5.63
CA SER A 88 -1.49 11.88 -4.56
C SER A 88 -0.38 12.79 -5.08
N GLU A 89 0.25 12.42 -6.20
CA GLU A 89 1.34 13.20 -6.76
C GLU A 89 0.87 14.52 -7.38
N ALA A 90 -0.34 14.56 -7.96
CA ALA A 90 -0.94 15.82 -8.42
C ALA A 90 -1.24 16.77 -7.25
N MET A 91 -1.82 16.28 -6.15
CA MET A 91 -2.06 17.09 -4.95
C MET A 91 -0.75 17.66 -4.39
N ASN A 92 0.29 16.82 -4.29
CA ASN A 92 1.61 17.27 -3.86
C ASN A 92 2.20 18.33 -4.80
N ALA A 93 2.08 18.15 -6.12
CA ALA A 93 2.54 19.13 -7.12
C ALA A 93 1.80 20.47 -7.01
N PHE A 94 0.55 20.47 -6.54
CA PHE A 94 -0.22 21.68 -6.24
C PHE A 94 0.03 22.25 -4.83
N GLY A 95 0.97 21.67 -4.05
CA GLY A 95 1.28 22.13 -2.70
C GLY A 95 0.22 21.77 -1.66
N ILE A 96 -0.66 20.81 -1.97
CA ILE A 96 -1.71 20.34 -1.05
C ILE A 96 -1.14 19.16 -0.23
N PRO A 97 -1.16 19.23 1.12
CA PRO A 97 -0.69 18.13 1.96
C PRO A 97 -1.40 16.82 1.65
N THR A 98 -0.63 15.76 1.42
CA THR A 98 -1.13 14.45 1.00
C THR A 98 -0.09 13.37 1.30
N THR A 99 -0.54 12.11 1.38
CA THR A 99 0.37 10.96 1.33
C THR A 99 1.05 10.91 -0.03
N ARG A 100 2.30 10.46 -0.10
CA ARG A 100 3.04 10.34 -1.36
C ARG A 100 2.94 8.92 -1.91
N SER A 101 3.16 8.78 -3.21
CA SER A 101 3.21 7.48 -3.88
C SER A 101 4.54 7.30 -4.59
N LEU A 102 5.24 6.24 -4.24
CA LEU A 102 6.57 5.94 -4.75
C LEU A 102 6.51 5.07 -6.01
N ALA A 103 5.69 4.01 -6.02
CA ALA A 103 5.63 3.07 -7.12
C ALA A 103 4.32 2.29 -7.21
N VAL A 104 3.94 1.90 -8.44
CA VAL A 104 2.89 0.91 -8.69
C VAL A 104 3.52 -0.28 -9.44
N VAL A 105 3.39 -1.48 -8.86
CA VAL A 105 3.96 -2.71 -9.41
C VAL A 105 2.84 -3.70 -9.70
N THR A 106 2.76 -4.20 -10.94
CA THR A 106 1.82 -5.27 -11.29
C THR A 106 2.26 -6.60 -10.70
N THR A 107 1.34 -7.38 -10.14
CA THR A 107 1.67 -8.68 -9.53
C THR A 107 1.67 -9.84 -10.53
N GLY A 108 1.12 -9.64 -11.74
CA GLY A 108 0.89 -10.70 -12.72
C GLY A 108 -0.31 -11.61 -12.38
N GLU A 109 -0.88 -11.48 -11.19
CA GLU A 109 -2.04 -12.26 -10.75
C GLU A 109 -3.36 -11.55 -11.12
N PRO A 110 -4.40 -12.30 -11.53
CA PRO A 110 -5.73 -11.75 -11.64
C PRO A 110 -6.41 -11.64 -10.26
N ILE A 111 -7.19 -10.59 -10.07
CA ILE A 111 -8.00 -10.34 -8.88
C ILE A 111 -9.48 -10.39 -9.27
N ILE A 112 -10.27 -11.10 -8.48
CA ILE A 112 -11.71 -11.26 -8.69
C ILE A 112 -12.45 -10.08 -8.05
N ARG A 113 -13.15 -9.29 -8.87
CA ARG A 113 -14.14 -8.30 -8.45
C ARG A 113 -15.44 -8.60 -9.20
N GLU A 114 -16.10 -7.58 -9.77
CA GLU A 114 -17.19 -7.79 -10.74
C GLU A 114 -16.69 -8.50 -12.01
N SER A 115 -15.40 -8.37 -12.33
CA SER A 115 -14.68 -9.10 -13.37
C SER A 115 -13.28 -9.49 -12.87
N TYR A 116 -12.55 -10.27 -13.66
CA TYR A 116 -11.11 -10.45 -13.45
C TYR A 116 -10.37 -9.17 -13.82
N LEU A 117 -9.55 -8.66 -12.89
CA LEU A 117 -8.77 -7.43 -13.07
C LEU A 117 -7.29 -7.72 -12.80
N PRO A 118 -6.35 -7.03 -13.47
CA PRO A 118 -4.93 -7.14 -13.14
C PRO A 118 -4.64 -6.69 -11.70
N GLY A 119 -3.87 -7.48 -10.95
CA GLY A 119 -3.40 -7.13 -9.62
C GLY A 119 -2.20 -6.18 -9.62
N ALA A 120 -2.13 -5.35 -8.58
CA ALA A 120 -1.03 -4.44 -8.35
C ALA A 120 -0.81 -4.16 -6.86
N ILE A 121 0.40 -3.70 -6.55
CA ILE A 121 0.81 -3.19 -5.25
C ILE A 121 1.21 -1.72 -5.43
N LEU A 122 0.75 -0.86 -4.52
CA LEU A 122 1.18 0.52 -4.38
C LEU A 122 2.15 0.63 -3.22
N THR A 123 3.27 1.32 -3.43
CA THR A 123 4.19 1.81 -2.39
C THR A 123 4.06 3.32 -2.30
#